data_AF-A0AAD8TVB4-F1
#
_entry.id   AF-A0AAD8TVB4-F1
#
_cell.length_a   1.000
_cell.length_b   1.000
_cell.length_c   1.000
_cell.angle_alpha   90.00
_cell.angle_beta   90.00
_cell.angle_gamma   90.00
#
_symmetry.space_group_name_H-M   'P 1'
#
loop_
_entity.id
_entity.type
_entity.pdbx_description
1 polymer ?
#
loop_
_entity_poly.entity_id
_entity_poly.type
_entity_poly.pdbx_seq_one_letter_code
_entity_poly.pdbx_strand_id
1 'polypeptide(L)'
;MASTSRTPTGRGRGGRGGGSSSLAPPPSTLPLIIEEFFIVVYEDPLVKKALPKKFAGYLDGQEPAKVYLRAADCGPRLWTVEVLFDGQDRMYLDKGWKNFAITQGVDFGCFLHFKYEGDGVVTVKVFDKTMCRKYYYSDDEDTDDKSDDDVKPCIHPL
;
A
#
# COMPACT_ATOMS: atom_id res chain seq x y z
N MET A 1 53.22 -24.80 -66.78
CA MET A 1 54.19 -23.72 -66.47
C MET A 1 53.42 -22.40 -66.48
N ALA A 2 53.27 -21.81 -65.29
CA ALA A 2 53.77 -20.48 -64.90
C ALA A 2 52.87 -19.34 -65.44
N SER A 3 52.01 -18.70 -64.64
CA SER A 3 52.20 -17.85 -63.44
C SER A 3 52.09 -16.35 -63.76
N THR A 4 51.15 -15.69 -63.05
CA THR A 4 51.17 -14.31 -62.47
C THR A 4 51.12 -13.11 -63.44
N SER A 5 50.54 -11.92 -63.15
CA SER A 5 50.17 -11.20 -61.90
C SER A 5 49.28 -9.97 -62.25
N ARG A 6 48.16 -9.70 -61.54
CA ARG A 6 47.87 -8.71 -60.45
C ARG A 6 47.79 -7.18 -60.76
N THR A 7 46.55 -6.63 -60.64
CA THR A 7 46.05 -5.38 -59.95
C THR A 7 46.53 -3.98 -60.41
N PRO A 8 45.81 -2.82 -60.20
CA PRO A 8 44.98 -2.50 -59.01
C PRO A 8 43.77 -1.50 -59.12
N THR A 9 43.12 -1.33 -57.94
CA THR A 9 42.46 -0.13 -57.37
C THR A 9 41.12 0.40 -57.90
N GLY A 10 40.12 0.40 -57.00
CA GLY A 10 38.94 1.27 -57.05
C GLY A 10 38.24 1.33 -55.68
N ARG A 11 38.35 2.47 -55.01
CA ARG A 11 37.79 2.79 -53.68
C ARG A 11 36.26 3.01 -53.73
N GLY A 12 35.55 2.57 -52.69
CA GLY A 12 34.27 3.14 -52.24
C GLY A 12 34.00 2.68 -50.80
N ARG A 13 34.25 3.51 -49.77
CA ARG A 13 33.25 4.35 -49.07
C ARG A 13 31.88 3.64 -49.03
N GLY A 14 31.38 3.12 -47.93
CA GLY A 14 31.36 3.65 -46.57
C GLY A 14 29.91 3.54 -46.12
N GLY A 15 29.61 2.54 -45.29
CA GLY A 15 28.26 2.26 -44.79
C GLY A 15 28.33 1.94 -43.31
N ARG A 16 28.34 2.99 -42.50
CA ARG A 16 28.30 2.96 -41.04
C ARG A 16 26.88 2.50 -40.65
N GLY A 17 26.65 1.20 -40.62
CA GLY A 17 25.47 0.63 -40.00
C GLY A 17 25.55 0.90 -38.51
N GLY A 18 24.91 1.98 -38.07
CA GLY A 18 24.84 2.37 -36.67
C GLY A 18 24.28 1.21 -35.87
N GLY A 19 25.06 0.74 -34.89
CA GLY A 19 24.51 -0.05 -33.81
C GLY A 19 23.37 0.75 -33.22
N SER A 20 22.17 0.17 -33.23
CA SER A 20 21.25 0.46 -32.13
C SER A 20 21.94 -0.08 -30.89
N SER A 21 22.81 0.75 -30.32
CA SER A 21 23.12 0.68 -28.90
C SER A 21 21.77 0.81 -28.23
N SER A 22 21.16 -0.35 -27.95
CA SER A 22 20.13 -0.50 -26.94
C SER A 22 20.76 0.06 -25.68
N LEU A 23 20.61 1.37 -25.49
CA LEU A 23 20.94 2.04 -24.26
C LEU A 23 20.06 1.34 -23.25
N ALA A 24 20.66 0.43 -22.48
CA ALA A 24 20.02 -0.12 -21.31
C ALA A 24 19.48 1.06 -20.52
N PRO A 25 18.21 1.03 -20.07
CA PRO A 25 17.68 2.10 -19.26
C PRO A 25 18.63 2.32 -18.07
N PRO A 26 18.85 3.58 -17.65
CA PRO A 26 19.82 3.89 -16.61
C PRO A 26 19.53 3.07 -15.34
N PRO A 27 20.56 2.58 -14.63
CA PRO A 27 20.40 1.79 -13.42
C PRO A 27 19.97 2.67 -12.25
N SER A 28 18.74 3.19 -12.29
CA SER A 28 18.16 4.03 -11.23
C SER A 28 16.64 4.08 -11.25
N THR A 29 15.95 3.05 -11.77
CA THR A 29 14.53 2.88 -11.42
C THR A 29 14.47 1.92 -10.24
N LEU A 30 14.91 2.38 -9.06
CA LEU A 30 14.53 1.66 -7.85
C LEU A 30 12.99 1.61 -7.84
N PRO A 31 12.37 0.45 -7.57
CA PRO A 31 10.92 0.39 -7.49
C PRO A 31 10.47 1.40 -6.44
N LEU A 32 9.53 2.28 -6.80
CA LEU A 32 8.92 3.18 -5.82
C LEU A 32 8.15 2.33 -4.82
N ILE A 33 8.71 2.16 -3.62
CA ILE A 33 8.04 1.49 -2.52
C ILE A 33 7.06 2.51 -1.93
N ILE A 34 5.77 2.31 -2.19
CA ILE A 34 4.73 3.16 -1.62
C ILE A 34 4.31 2.52 -0.31
N GLU A 35 4.95 2.92 0.78
CA GLU A 35 4.67 2.38 2.12
C GLU A 35 3.53 3.13 2.82
N GLU A 36 3.31 4.40 2.48
CA GLU A 36 2.36 5.25 3.19
C GLU A 36 1.42 5.97 2.24
N PHE A 37 0.16 6.08 2.64
CA PHE A 37 -0.86 6.86 1.93
C PHE A 37 -1.94 7.34 2.89
N PHE A 38 -2.79 8.25 2.44
CA PHE A 38 -3.96 8.65 3.19
C PHE A 38 -5.24 8.51 2.37
N ILE A 39 -6.36 8.29 3.07
CA ILE A 39 -7.71 8.36 2.54
C ILE A 39 -8.47 9.42 3.33
N VAL A 40 -9.21 10.26 2.62
CA VAL A 40 -10.18 11.17 3.23
C VAL A 40 -11.57 10.58 3.06
N VAL A 41 -12.31 10.43 4.16
CA VAL A 41 -13.60 9.76 4.16
C VAL A 41 -14.69 10.78 3.82
N TYR A 42 -15.12 10.85 2.55
CA TYR A 42 -16.25 11.71 2.12
C TYR A 42 -17.52 10.93 1.77
N GLU A 43 -17.46 9.60 1.83
CA GLU A 43 -18.59 8.71 1.62
C GLU A 43 -18.94 8.01 2.93
N ASP A 44 -20.01 7.22 2.94
CA ASP A 44 -20.41 6.42 4.11
C ASP A 44 -19.20 5.65 4.67
N PRO A 45 -18.75 5.90 5.92
CA PRO A 45 -17.57 5.26 6.49
C PRO A 45 -17.70 3.74 6.60
N LEU A 46 -18.93 3.20 6.58
CA LEU A 46 -19.23 1.79 6.83
C LEU A 46 -19.23 0.92 5.57
N VAL A 47 -19.21 1.53 4.38
CA VAL A 47 -19.03 0.77 3.12
C VAL A 47 -17.54 0.51 2.85
N LYS A 48 -17.25 -0.44 1.96
CA LYS A 48 -15.89 -0.77 1.51
C LYS A 48 -15.06 0.49 1.16
N LYS A 49 -13.74 0.45 1.37
CA LYS A 49 -12.85 1.58 1.07
C LYS A 49 -11.93 1.32 -0.09
N ALA A 50 -12.05 2.17 -1.11
CA ALA A 50 -11.15 2.16 -2.23
C ALA A 50 -9.74 2.58 -1.78
N LEU A 51 -8.75 1.76 -2.13
CA LEU A 51 -7.35 2.10 -1.97
C LEU A 51 -6.91 3.04 -3.10
N PRO A 52 -5.98 3.98 -2.85
CA PRO A 52 -5.43 4.81 -3.91
C PRO A 52 -4.84 3.96 -5.03
N LYS A 53 -5.15 4.28 -6.30
CA LYS A 53 -4.69 3.49 -7.47
C LYS A 53 -3.18 3.24 -7.50
N LYS A 54 -2.39 4.24 -7.09
CA LYS A 54 -0.93 4.10 -7.02
C LYS A 54 -0.51 3.02 -6.01
N PHE A 55 -1.18 2.94 -4.87
CA PHE A 55 -0.92 1.92 -3.86
C PHE A 55 -1.48 0.55 -4.29
N ALA A 56 -2.66 0.53 -4.92
CA ALA A 56 -3.19 -0.69 -5.53
C ALA A 56 -2.17 -1.29 -6.53
N GLY A 57 -1.62 -0.48 -7.44
CA GLY A 57 -0.57 -0.92 -8.36
C GLY A 57 0.75 -1.36 -7.70
N TYR A 58 1.01 -0.99 -6.43
CA TYR A 58 2.14 -1.52 -5.66
C TYR A 58 1.84 -2.91 -5.09
N LEU A 59 0.58 -3.18 -4.73
CA LEU A 59 0.11 -4.51 -4.33
C LEU A 59 -0.14 -5.45 -5.52
N ASP A 60 -0.24 -4.90 -6.73
CA ASP A 60 -0.35 -5.64 -7.98
C ASP A 60 0.92 -6.50 -8.17
N GLY A 61 0.78 -7.81 -7.93
CA GLY A 61 1.89 -8.77 -7.84
C GLY A 61 2.08 -9.44 -6.47
N GLN A 62 1.59 -8.85 -5.39
CA GLN A 62 1.42 -9.54 -4.10
C GLN A 62 -0.02 -10.04 -3.89
N GLU A 63 -0.99 -9.38 -4.53
CA GLU A 63 -2.43 -9.67 -4.52
C GLU A 63 -2.94 -10.37 -3.23
N PRO A 64 -2.70 -9.76 -2.04
CA PRO A 64 -3.08 -10.43 -0.80
C PRO A 64 -4.61 -10.47 -0.73
N ALA A 65 -5.18 -11.67 -0.61
CA ALA A 65 -6.63 -11.82 -0.41
C ALA A 65 -7.13 -11.14 0.88
N LYS A 66 -6.21 -10.93 1.84
CA LYS A 66 -6.49 -10.35 3.16
C LYS A 66 -5.31 -9.50 3.65
N VAL A 67 -5.61 -8.43 4.37
CA VAL A 67 -4.66 -7.61 5.11
C VAL A 67 -5.06 -7.56 6.59
N TYR A 68 -4.09 -7.27 7.46
CA TYR A 68 -4.29 -7.09 8.89
C TYR A 68 -4.15 -5.62 9.24
N LEU A 69 -5.26 -4.96 9.53
CA LEU A 69 -5.21 -3.59 10.00
C LEU A 69 -4.83 -3.57 11.48
N ARG A 70 -3.97 -2.63 11.86
CA ARG A 70 -3.64 -2.31 13.24
C ARG A 70 -3.95 -0.84 13.48
N ALA A 71 -4.71 -0.54 14.53
CA ALA A 71 -4.89 0.83 14.97
C ALA A 71 -3.62 1.31 15.66
N ALA A 72 -3.08 2.44 15.21
CA ALA A 72 -1.92 3.03 15.83
C ALA A 72 -2.28 3.47 17.25
N ASP A 73 -1.61 2.86 18.24
CA ASP A 73 -1.75 3.07 19.69
C ASP A 73 -3.01 2.45 20.34
N CYS A 74 -3.79 1.63 19.62
CA CYS A 74 -4.89 0.83 20.21
C CYS A 74 -4.44 -0.62 20.42
N GLY A 75 -3.53 -0.83 21.37
CA GLY A 75 -3.05 -2.15 21.77
C GLY A 75 -2.47 -3.02 20.63
N PRO A 76 -2.32 -4.34 20.84
CA PRO A 76 -1.83 -5.28 19.83
C PRO A 76 -2.95 -5.82 18.91
N ARG A 77 -4.16 -5.24 18.96
CA ARG A 77 -5.31 -5.79 18.24
C ARG A 77 -5.12 -5.67 16.72
N LEU A 78 -5.38 -6.77 16.02
CA LEU A 78 -5.38 -6.84 14.56
C LEU A 78 -6.80 -7.11 14.06
N TRP A 79 -7.19 -6.40 13.01
CA TRP A 79 -8.45 -6.60 12.30
C TRP A 79 -8.15 -7.21 10.95
N THR A 80 -8.62 -8.44 10.72
CA THR A 80 -8.54 -9.08 9.40
C THR A 80 -9.54 -8.44 8.45
N VAL A 81 -9.05 -7.94 7.32
CA VAL A 81 -9.84 -7.28 6.29
C VAL A 81 -9.57 -7.93 4.94
N GLU A 82 -10.62 -8.35 4.24
CA GLU A 82 -10.53 -8.87 2.87
C GLU A 82 -10.26 -7.73 1.88
N VAL A 83 -9.40 -8.01 0.90
CA VAL A 83 -9.12 -7.10 -0.21
C VAL A 83 -9.84 -7.61 -1.45
N LEU A 84 -10.69 -6.77 -2.02
CA LEU A 84 -11.38 -7.06 -3.27
C LEU A 84 -10.74 -6.32 -4.44
N PHE A 85 -10.59 -7.03 -5.55
CA PHE A 85 -10.10 -6.52 -6.82
C PHE A 85 -11.28 -6.46 -7.78
N ASP A 86 -11.50 -5.31 -8.42
CA ASP A 86 -12.59 -5.15 -9.40
C ASP A 86 -12.18 -5.47 -10.84
N GLY A 87 -10.92 -5.86 -11.05
CA GLY A 87 -10.36 -6.13 -12.39
C GLY A 87 -10.11 -4.88 -13.23
N GLN A 88 -10.26 -3.67 -12.67
CA GLN A 88 -10.02 -2.38 -13.31
C GLN A 88 -8.98 -1.54 -12.56
N ASP A 89 -7.96 -2.22 -12.02
CA ASP A 89 -6.89 -1.64 -11.20
C ASP A 89 -7.40 -0.93 -9.93
N ARG A 90 -8.58 -1.31 -9.42
CA ARG A 90 -9.08 -0.82 -8.14
C ARG A 90 -9.12 -1.93 -7.13
N MET A 91 -8.65 -1.58 -5.95
CA MET A 91 -8.65 -2.44 -4.78
C MET A 91 -9.49 -1.82 -3.69
N TYR A 92 -10.21 -2.66 -2.95
CA TYR A 92 -11.12 -2.25 -1.90
C TYR A 92 -10.87 -3.04 -0.63
N LEU A 93 -10.81 -2.34 0.50
CA LEU A 93 -10.97 -2.93 1.83
C LEU A 93 -12.45 -3.24 2.04
N ASP A 94 -12.83 -4.52 2.06
CA ASP A 94 -14.22 -4.96 2.05
C ASP A 94 -14.62 -5.64 3.37
N LYS A 95 -14.74 -6.97 3.41
CA LYS A 95 -15.16 -7.67 4.63
C LYS A 95 -14.17 -7.39 5.76
N GLY A 96 -14.69 -7.02 6.93
CA GLY A 96 -13.89 -6.63 8.09
C GLY A 96 -13.65 -5.12 8.20
N TRP A 97 -13.70 -4.37 7.09
CA TRP A 97 -13.53 -2.91 7.11
C TRP A 97 -14.57 -2.23 8.01
N LYS A 98 -15.85 -2.58 7.86
CA LYS A 98 -16.95 -2.00 8.65
C LYS A 98 -16.69 -2.12 10.15
N ASN A 99 -16.26 -3.30 10.61
CA ASN A 99 -15.99 -3.53 12.03
C ASN A 99 -14.82 -2.67 12.51
N PHE A 100 -13.75 -2.59 11.71
CA PHE A 100 -12.63 -1.69 11.99
C PHE A 100 -13.09 -0.23 12.07
N ALA A 101 -13.86 0.25 11.09
CA ALA A 101 -14.34 1.63 11.04
C ALA A 101 -15.19 1.98 12.27
N ILE A 102 -16.09 1.09 12.69
CA ILE A 102 -16.89 1.26 13.91
C ILE A 102 -15.98 1.31 15.14
N THR A 103 -15.12 0.31 15.33
CA THR A 103 -14.20 0.21 16.49
C THR A 103 -13.12 1.28 16.51
N GLN A 104 -12.96 2.05 15.44
CA GLN A 104 -12.01 3.17 15.37
C GLN A 104 -12.72 4.51 15.19
N GLY A 105 -14.05 4.55 15.39
CA GLY A 105 -14.84 5.78 15.31
C GLY A 105 -14.59 6.56 14.02
N VAL A 106 -14.41 5.85 12.90
CA VAL A 106 -14.20 6.46 11.59
C VAL A 106 -15.54 7.03 11.14
N ASP A 107 -15.56 8.33 10.91
CA ASP A 107 -16.73 9.08 10.47
C ASP A 107 -16.42 9.85 9.19
N PHE A 108 -17.47 10.35 8.52
CA PHE A 108 -17.35 11.33 7.45
C PHE A 108 -16.39 12.46 7.86
N GLY A 109 -15.55 12.93 6.95
CA GLY A 109 -14.55 13.97 7.18
C GLY A 109 -13.33 13.53 7.98
N CYS A 110 -13.21 12.26 8.39
CA CYS A 110 -11.98 11.75 8.98
C CYS A 110 -10.87 11.56 7.92
N PHE A 111 -9.63 11.72 8.36
CA PHE A 111 -8.43 11.45 7.57
C PHE A 111 -7.76 10.21 8.13
N LEU A 112 -7.51 9.24 7.27
CA LEU A 112 -6.93 7.96 7.63
C LEU A 112 -5.56 7.88 7.01
N HIS A 113 -4.51 7.77 7.82
CA HIS A 113 -3.16 7.52 7.34
C HIS A 113 -2.84 6.03 7.48
N PHE A 114 -2.52 5.39 6.37
CA PHE A 114 -2.16 3.99 6.28
C PHE A 114 -0.65 3.87 6.07
N LYS A 115 -0.04 2.93 6.79
CA LYS A 115 1.36 2.52 6.64
C LYS A 115 1.42 1.02 6.46
N TYR A 116 1.89 0.57 5.30
CA TYR A 116 2.18 -0.84 5.03
C TYR A 116 3.51 -1.22 5.71
N GLU A 117 3.48 -2.22 6.58
CA GLU A 117 4.66 -2.67 7.34
C GLU A 117 5.31 -3.93 6.73
N GLY A 118 4.74 -4.47 5.65
CA GLY A 118 5.09 -5.79 5.13
C GLY A 118 4.17 -6.89 5.65
N ASP A 119 4.29 -8.09 5.08
CA ASP A 119 3.55 -9.30 5.48
C ASP A 119 2.02 -9.14 5.61
N GLY A 120 1.45 -8.22 4.81
CA GLY A 120 0.02 -7.91 4.85
C GLY A 120 -0.43 -7.09 6.06
N VAL A 121 0.48 -6.61 6.91
CA VAL A 121 0.17 -5.76 8.07
C VAL A 121 0.14 -4.29 7.67
N VAL A 122 -0.93 -3.59 8.07
CA VAL A 122 -1.13 -2.17 7.80
C VAL A 122 -1.47 -1.43 9.08
N THR A 123 -0.59 -0.52 9.49
CA THR A 123 -0.87 0.39 10.60
C THR A 123 -1.72 1.56 10.11
N VAL A 124 -2.79 1.86 10.83
CA VAL A 124 -3.76 2.91 10.50
C VAL A 124 -3.83 3.93 11.62
N LYS A 125 -3.62 5.20 11.29
CA LYS A 125 -3.86 6.35 12.19
C LYS A 125 -5.13 7.06 11.74
N VAL A 126 -6.03 7.32 12.69
CA VAL A 126 -7.27 8.05 12.45
C VAL A 126 -7.12 9.48 12.94
N PHE A 127 -7.44 10.45 12.08
CA PHE A 127 -7.52 11.87 12.41
C PHE A 127 -8.95 12.34 12.21
N ASP A 128 -9.44 13.16 13.12
CA ASP A 128 -10.79 13.70 13.06
C ASP A 128 -10.90 14.88 12.09
N LYS A 129 -12.10 15.49 12.06
CA LYS A 129 -12.43 16.65 11.20
C LYS A 129 -11.60 17.90 11.52
N THR A 130 -10.93 17.93 12.68
CA THR A 130 -10.05 19.02 13.10
C THR A 130 -8.59 18.80 12.69
N MET A 131 -8.31 17.72 11.94
CA MET A 131 -6.96 17.26 11.57
C MET A 131 -6.14 16.79 12.77
N CYS A 132 -6.74 16.64 13.94
CA CYS A 132 -6.11 16.11 15.13
C CYS A 132 -6.20 14.59 15.15
N ARG A 133 -5.13 13.94 15.61
CA ARG A 133 -5.09 12.49 15.73
C ARG A 133 -6.01 12.04 16.86
N LYS A 134 -6.84 11.03 16.60
CA LYS A 134 -7.61 10.36 17.64
C LYS A 134 -6.68 9.49 18.47
N TYR A 135 -6.68 9.71 19.78
CA TYR A 135 -6.06 8.85 20.77
C TYR A 135 -7.16 8.10 21.52
N TYR A 136 -6.94 6.81 21.73
CA TYR A 136 -7.83 5.97 22.53
C TYR A 136 -7.15 5.74 23.87
N TYR A 137 -7.74 6.29 24.94
CA TYR A 137 -7.35 5.94 26.30
C TYR A 137 -8.16 4.71 26.69
N SER A 138 -7.49 3.63 27.05
CA SER A 138 -8.09 2.61 27.89
C SER A 138 -8.17 3.22 29.28
N ASP A 139 -9.37 3.49 29.79
CA ASP A 139 -9.55 3.72 31.22
C ASP A 139 -9.12 2.44 31.94
N ASP A 140 -7.91 2.48 32.45
CA ASP A 140 -7.44 1.59 33.48
C ASP A 140 -8.05 2.10 34.79
N GLU A 141 -9.34 1.85 34.99
CA GLU A 141 -9.85 1.89 36.36
C GLU A 141 -9.16 0.76 37.12
N ASP A 142 -8.34 1.15 38.10
CA ASP A 142 -7.70 0.29 39.10
C ASP A 142 -8.77 -0.49 39.89
N THR A 143 -9.29 -1.56 39.32
CA THR A 143 -9.94 -2.62 40.10
C THR A 143 -9.00 -3.81 40.12
N ASP A 144 -8.28 -3.94 41.23
CA ASP A 144 -7.63 -5.17 41.67
C ASP A 144 -8.66 -6.32 41.73
N ASP A 145 -8.98 -6.93 40.60
CA ASP A 145 -9.57 -8.27 40.59
C ASP A 145 -8.99 -9.07 39.43
N LYS A 146 -8.32 -10.17 39.79
CA LYS A 146 -7.63 -11.04 38.85
C LYS A 146 -8.65 -11.97 38.20
N SER A 147 -8.89 -11.79 36.90
CA SER A 147 -9.36 -12.86 36.04
C SER A 147 -8.69 -12.77 34.67
N ASP A 148 -7.94 -13.83 34.34
CA ASP A 148 -7.38 -14.07 33.01
C ASP A 148 -8.51 -14.18 31.96
N ASP A 149 -8.23 -13.71 30.74
CA ASP A 149 -9.03 -13.82 29.49
C ASP A 149 -9.98 -12.68 29.05
N ASP A 150 -9.72 -11.41 29.38
CA ASP A 150 -10.48 -10.29 28.82
C ASP A 150 -9.67 -9.37 27.89
N VAL A 151 -9.83 -9.58 26.57
CA VAL A 151 -9.41 -8.60 25.54
C VAL A 151 -10.34 -7.39 25.64
N LYS A 152 -9.91 -6.38 26.41
CA LYS A 152 -10.64 -5.11 26.60
C LYS A 152 -10.83 -4.40 25.24
N PRO A 153 -12.06 -4.15 24.77
CA PRO A 153 -12.29 -3.42 23.54
C PRO A 153 -11.92 -1.94 23.72
N CYS A 154 -11.31 -1.33 22.69
CA CYS A 154 -11.17 0.13 22.63
C CYS A 154 -12.59 0.74 22.64
N ILE A 155 -13.01 1.39 23.73
CA ILE A 155 -14.34 2.02 23.84
C ILE A 155 -14.28 3.48 23.35
N HIS A 156 -15.36 3.91 22.68
CA HIS A 156 -15.54 5.24 22.11
C HIS A 156 -16.27 6.18 23.07
N PRO A 157 -15.85 7.45 23.23
CA PRO A 157 -16.74 8.49 23.75
C PRO A 157 -17.81 8.82 22.70
N LEU A 158 -19.06 9.00 23.15
CA LEU A 158 -20.23 9.44 22.37
C LEU A 158 -20.07 10.87 21.83
#